data_AF-A0A8R7TNF2-F1
#
_entry.id   AF-A0A8R7TNF2-F1
#
_cell.length_a   1.000
_cell.length_b   1.000
_cell.length_c   1.000
_cell.angle_alpha   90.00
_cell.angle_beta   90.00
_cell.angle_gamma   90.00
#
_symmetry.space_group_name_H-M   'P 1'
#
loop_
_entity.id
_entity.type
_entity.pdbx_description
1 polymer ?
#
loop_
_entity_poly.entity_id
_entity_poly.type
_entity_poly.pdbx_seq_one_letter_code
_entity_poly.pdbx_strand_id
1 'polypeptide(L)'
;MFLLNNSYFIAQMLEPLPLLNLELQFGHHRELKLTPECEKHMDNYMDASWGHVLSYIPRSKLPGLLQRWMRNNTSARTPLGEFKSAFYKTYRAQKFWKVPDPQLRDALRKTIAERVVSGYRV
;
A
#
# COMPACT_ATOMS: atom_id res chain seq x y z
N MET A 1 5.28 -0.35 -8.74
CA MET A 1 6.53 0.26 -8.20
C MET A 1 7.30 1.08 -9.21
N PHE A 2 7.81 0.49 -10.30
CA PHE A 2 8.60 1.27 -11.27
C PHE A 2 7.88 2.53 -11.76
N LEU A 3 6.64 2.41 -12.23
CA LEU A 3 5.87 3.57 -12.71
C LEU A 3 5.64 4.62 -11.61
N LEU A 4 5.29 4.20 -10.39
CA LEU A 4 5.13 5.10 -9.25
C LEU A 4 6.41 5.89 -8.95
N ASN A 5 7.56 5.23 -8.90
CA ASN A 5 8.84 5.90 -8.66
C ASN A 5 9.15 6.94 -9.76
N ASN A 6 8.97 6.56 -11.03
CA ASN A 6 9.32 7.43 -12.15
C ASN A 6 8.33 8.59 -12.30
N SER A 7 7.03 8.35 -12.18
CA SER A 7 6.02 9.42 -12.26
C SER A 7 6.21 10.44 -11.16
N TYR A 8 6.51 9.97 -9.94
CA TYR A 8 6.76 10.83 -8.80
C TYR A 8 8.05 11.64 -8.95
N PHE A 9 9.13 11.03 -9.44
CA PHE A 9 10.36 11.75 -9.77
C PHE A 9 10.14 12.85 -10.82
N ILE A 10 9.40 12.55 -11.90
CA ILE A 10 9.08 13.54 -12.94
C ILE A 10 8.23 14.67 -12.36
N ALA A 11 7.25 14.36 -11.50
CA ALA A 11 6.42 15.36 -10.85
C ALA A 11 7.25 16.32 -9.98
N GLN A 12 8.22 15.81 -9.21
CA GLN A 12 9.14 16.64 -8.44
C GLN A 12 10.02 17.52 -9.34
N MET A 13 10.53 16.99 -10.45
CA MET A 13 11.37 17.75 -11.37
C MET A 13 10.65 18.91 -12.06
N LEU A 14 9.33 18.79 -12.23
CA LEU A 14 8.48 19.83 -12.82
C LEU A 14 7.96 20.82 -11.78
N GLU A 15 8.27 20.63 -10.50
CA GLU A 15 7.83 21.53 -9.44
C GLU A 15 8.64 22.85 -9.48
N PRO A 16 8.00 24.02 -9.32
CA PRO A 16 8.70 25.31 -9.38
C PRO A 16 9.88 25.40 -8.41
N LEU A 17 11.07 25.75 -8.93
CA LEU A 17 12.33 25.95 -8.19
C LEU A 17 12.22 26.69 -6.83
N PRO A 18 11.36 27.72 -6.65
CA PRO A 18 11.20 28.37 -5.34
C PRO A 18 10.65 27.46 -4.24
N LEU A 19 9.85 26.44 -4.60
CA LEU A 19 9.28 25.49 -3.64
C LEU A 19 10.30 24.41 -3.23
N LEU A 20 11.08 23.91 -4.18
CA LEU A 20 12.18 22.96 -3.95
C LEU A 20 13.29 23.54 -3.04
N ASN A 21 13.67 24.81 -3.25
CA ASN A 21 14.66 25.48 -2.42
C ASN A 21 14.19 25.69 -0.97
N LEU A 22 12.89 25.94 -0.76
CA LEU A 22 12.33 26.09 0.59
C LEU A 22 12.32 24.76 1.35
N GLU A 23 12.11 23.64 0.65
CA GLU A 23 12.10 22.28 1.20
C GLU A 23 13.49 21.85 1.70
N LEU A 24 14.54 22.15 0.92
CA LEU A 24 15.94 21.93 1.31
C LEU A 24 16.37 22.81 2.50
N GLN A 25 15.81 24.01 2.61
CA GLN A 25 16.27 25.02 3.56
C GLN A 25 15.58 24.95 4.93
N PHE A 26 14.33 24.48 5.00
CA PHE A 26 13.53 24.49 6.24
C PHE A 26 13.14 23.12 6.80
N GLY A 27 13.46 22.01 6.11
CA GLY A 27 13.16 20.66 6.59
C GLY A 27 11.67 20.44 6.90
N HIS A 28 10.80 21.23 6.30
CA HIS A 28 9.37 21.21 6.60
C HIS A 28 8.78 19.90 6.06
N HIS A 29 8.16 19.10 6.94
CA HIS A 29 7.36 17.95 6.55
C HIS A 29 6.10 18.45 5.83
N ARG A 30 6.21 18.73 4.54
CA ARG A 30 5.05 18.98 3.70
C ARG A 30 4.23 17.69 3.63
N GLU A 31 2.90 17.82 3.72
CA GLU A 31 2.02 16.71 3.38
C GLU A 31 2.28 16.32 1.92
N LEU A 32 2.67 15.07 1.71
CA LEU A 32 2.97 14.53 0.40
C LEU A 32 1.74 14.67 -0.50
N LYS A 33 1.80 15.59 -1.47
CA LYS A 33 0.76 15.77 -2.46
C LYS A 33 1.11 14.98 -3.72
N LEU A 34 0.51 13.81 -3.88
CA LEU A 34 0.67 13.02 -5.09
C LEU A 34 -0.09 13.67 -6.25
N THR A 35 0.46 13.57 -7.46
CA THR A 35 -0.33 13.85 -8.67
C THR A 35 -1.36 12.74 -8.88
N PRO A 36 -2.46 12.99 -9.62
CA PRO A 36 -3.45 11.95 -9.92
C PRO A 36 -2.85 10.70 -10.57
N GLU A 37 -1.81 10.85 -11.40
CA GLU A 37 -1.09 9.74 -12.01
C GLU A 37 -0.32 8.92 -10.97
N CYS A 38 0.33 9.59 -10.02
CA CYS A 38 1.04 8.92 -8.94
C CYS A 38 0.07 8.18 -8.01
N GLU A 39 -1.07 8.78 -7.68
CA GLU A 39 -2.15 8.14 -6.91
C GLU A 39 -2.63 6.87 -7.63
N LYS A 40 -2.94 6.97 -8.92
CA LYS A 40 -3.34 5.82 -9.75
C LYS A 40 -2.28 4.72 -9.75
N HIS A 41 -0.99 5.05 -9.86
CA HIS A 41 0.08 4.06 -9.81
C HIS A 41 0.23 3.43 -8.42
N MET A 42 -0.02 4.19 -7.36
CA MET A 42 -0.03 3.67 -5.99
C MET A 42 -1.19 2.71 -5.78
N ASP A 43 -2.40 3.07 -6.21
CA ASP A 43 -3.58 2.20 -6.12
C ASP A 43 -3.42 0.91 -6.93
N ASN A 44 -2.97 1.01 -8.18
CA ASN A 44 -2.69 -0.16 -9.01
C ASN A 44 -1.64 -1.08 -8.36
N TYR A 45 -0.61 -0.51 -7.73
CA TYR A 45 0.37 -1.30 -6.98
C TYR A 45 -0.29 -2.01 -5.80
N MET A 46 -1.12 -1.31 -5.03
CA MET A 46 -1.81 -1.88 -3.87
C MET A 46 -2.75 -3.02 -4.28
N ASP A 47 -3.53 -2.84 -5.34
CA ASP A 47 -4.48 -3.85 -5.79
C ASP A 47 -3.75 -5.09 -6.32
N ALA A 48 -2.75 -4.90 -7.19
CA ALA A 48 -2.00 -6.01 -7.78
C ALA A 48 -1.14 -6.76 -6.76
N SER A 49 -0.55 -6.06 -5.79
CA SER A 49 0.41 -6.64 -4.83
C SER A 49 -0.22 -7.13 -3.55
N TRP A 50 -1.19 -6.37 -3.01
CA TRP A 50 -1.75 -6.60 -1.69
C TRP A 50 -3.20 -7.07 -1.75
N GLY A 51 -3.91 -6.95 -2.87
CA GLY A 51 -5.31 -7.37 -3.01
C GLY A 51 -5.57 -8.82 -2.59
N HIS A 52 -4.68 -9.74 -2.98
CA HIS A 52 -4.77 -11.15 -2.59
C HIS A 52 -4.44 -11.40 -1.10
N VAL A 53 -3.61 -10.56 -0.47
CA VAL A 53 -3.33 -10.66 0.98
C VAL A 53 -4.56 -10.17 1.76
N LEU A 54 -5.16 -9.08 1.31
CA LEU A 54 -6.31 -8.44 1.93
C LEU A 54 -7.60 -9.24 1.78
N SER A 55 -7.71 -10.14 0.80
CA SER A 55 -8.91 -10.99 0.62
C SER A 55 -9.12 -11.98 1.78
N TYR A 56 -8.06 -12.34 2.50
CA TYR A 56 -8.13 -13.23 3.66
C TYR A 56 -8.51 -12.50 4.96
N ILE A 57 -8.52 -11.17 4.95
CA ILE A 57 -8.96 -10.37 6.09
C ILE A 57 -10.49 -10.25 6.02
N PRO A 58 -11.23 -10.63 7.08
CA PRO A 58 -12.66 -10.41 7.13
C PRO A 58 -12.97 -8.92 7.03
N ARG A 59 -13.62 -8.49 5.94
CA ARG A 59 -14.15 -7.13 5.87
C ARG A 59 -15.29 -7.03 6.89
N SER A 60 -15.27 -6.02 7.74
CA SER A 60 -16.22 -5.76 8.84
C SER A 60 -17.69 -5.59 8.42
N LYS A 61 -18.04 -5.87 7.15
CA LYS A 61 -19.37 -5.70 6.57
C LYS A 61 -19.79 -6.84 5.63
N LEU A 62 -19.20 -8.04 5.72
CA LEU A 62 -19.73 -9.17 4.93
C LEU A 62 -21.06 -9.67 5.54
N PRO A 63 -22.16 -9.72 4.77
CA PRO A 63 -23.41 -10.36 5.21
C PRO A 63 -23.15 -11.76 5.74
N GLY A 64 -23.81 -12.15 6.84
CA GLY A 64 -23.54 -13.39 7.57
C GLY A 64 -23.58 -14.68 6.72
N LEU A 65 -24.27 -14.66 5.57
CA LEU A 65 -24.29 -15.77 4.60
C LEU A 65 -22.93 -15.97 3.90
N LEU A 66 -22.20 -14.90 3.56
CA LEU A 66 -20.89 -14.98 2.92
C LEU A 66 -19.80 -15.42 3.91
N GLN A 67 -19.89 -14.97 5.17
CA GLN A 67 -19.01 -15.45 6.24
C GLN A 67 -19.20 -16.96 6.48
N ARG A 68 -20.45 -17.43 6.50
CA ARG A 68 -20.79 -18.85 6.64
C ARG A 68 -20.32 -19.68 5.45
N TRP A 69 -20.48 -19.18 4.22
CA TRP A 69 -20.01 -19.84 3.01
C TRP A 69 -18.48 -19.97 2.96
N MET A 70 -17.74 -18.91 3.31
CA MET A 70 -16.27 -18.93 3.42
C MET A 70 -15.81 -19.95 4.47
N ARG A 71 -16.47 -19.98 5.64
CA ARG A 71 -16.15 -20.94 6.71
C ARG A 71 -16.40 -22.39 6.31
N ASN A 72 -17.40 -22.65 5.47
CA ASN A 72 -17.81 -23.99 5.08
C ASN A 72 -17.06 -24.54 3.85
N ASN A 73 -16.52 -23.67 2.98
CA ASN A 73 -15.83 -24.08 1.74
C ASN A 73 -14.30 -24.00 1.80
N THR A 74 -13.72 -23.51 2.90
CA THR A 74 -12.25 -23.48 3.04
C THR A 74 -11.78 -24.78 3.70
N SER A 75 -11.16 -25.65 2.92
CA SER A 75 -10.59 -26.93 3.36
C SER A 75 -9.50 -26.73 4.42
N ALA A 76 -9.74 -27.15 5.67
CA ALA A 76 -8.78 -27.31 6.79
C ALA A 76 -7.80 -26.15 7.12
N ARG A 77 -7.75 -25.08 6.35
CA ARG A 77 -6.82 -23.95 6.44
C ARG A 77 -7.58 -22.76 6.96
N THR A 78 -7.16 -22.28 8.14
CA THR A 78 -7.78 -21.11 8.75
C THR A 78 -7.49 -19.87 7.90
N PRO A 79 -8.45 -18.93 7.74
CA PRO A 79 -8.22 -17.67 7.03
C PRO A 79 -6.97 -16.91 7.49
N LEU A 80 -6.66 -17.00 8.79
CA LEU A 80 -5.43 -16.46 9.36
C LEU A 80 -4.15 -17.11 8.84
N GLY A 81 -4.16 -18.44 8.62
CA GLY A 81 -3.02 -19.16 8.06
C GLY A 81 -2.73 -18.76 6.62
N GLU A 82 -3.79 -18.65 5.81
CA GLU A 82 -3.68 -18.17 4.42
C GLU A 82 -3.23 -16.71 4.36
N PHE A 83 -3.80 -15.85 5.20
CA PHE A 83 -3.35 -14.46 5.35
C PHE A 83 -1.84 -14.39 5.65
N LYS A 84 -1.37 -15.13 6.67
CA LYS A 84 0.06 -15.13 7.05
C LYS A 84 0.95 -15.61 5.89
N SER A 85 0.54 -16.68 5.22
CA SER A 85 1.27 -17.23 4.06
C SER A 85 1.38 -16.22 2.93
N ALA A 86 0.25 -15.62 2.54
CA ALA A 86 0.19 -14.59 1.49
C ALA A 86 1.01 -13.35 1.87
N PHE A 87 0.86 -12.87 3.11
CA PHE A 87 1.63 -11.75 3.64
C PHE A 87 3.14 -12.00 3.55
N TYR A 88 3.63 -13.15 4.04
CA TYR A 88 5.06 -13.46 4.01
C TYR A 88 5.61 -13.61 2.59
N LYS A 89 4.84 -14.19 1.67
CA LYS A 89 5.24 -14.30 0.25
C LYS A 89 5.41 -12.91 -0.37
N THR A 90 4.41 -12.04 -0.21
CA THR A 90 4.44 -10.66 -0.71
C THR A 90 5.58 -9.87 -0.08
N TYR A 91 5.73 -9.92 1.25
CA TYR A 91 6.83 -9.27 1.96
C TYR A 91 8.20 -9.74 1.44
N ARG A 92 8.43 -11.05 1.29
CA ARG A 92 9.72 -11.58 0.81
C ARG A 92 10.03 -11.15 -0.61
N ALA A 93 9.03 -11.09 -1.48
CA ALA A 93 9.21 -10.63 -2.86
C ALA A 93 9.55 -9.14 -2.92
N GLN A 94 8.98 -8.34 -2.02
CA GLN A 94 9.01 -6.88 -2.13
C GLN A 94 9.98 -6.18 -1.17
N LYS A 95 10.50 -6.84 -0.13
CA LYS A 95 11.36 -6.22 0.91
C LYS A 95 12.62 -5.54 0.37
N PHE A 96 13.06 -5.89 -0.84
CA PHE A 96 14.23 -5.30 -1.49
C PHE A 96 13.87 -4.37 -2.65
N TRP A 97 12.58 -4.12 -2.88
CA TRP A 97 12.14 -3.16 -3.89
C TRP A 97 12.52 -1.75 -3.44
N LYS A 98 13.23 -1.02 -4.30
CA LYS A 98 13.75 0.30 -3.98
C LYS A 98 12.69 1.36 -4.24
N VAL A 99 12.48 2.22 -3.24
CA VAL A 99 11.77 3.50 -3.34
C VAL A 99 12.78 4.56 -2.89
N PRO A 100 13.48 5.21 -3.83
CA PRO A 100 14.59 6.10 -3.49
C PRO A 100 14.15 7.28 -2.65
N ASP A 101 13.06 7.92 -3.07
CA ASP A 101 12.51 9.09 -2.38
C ASP A 101 11.97 8.73 -0.99
N PRO A 102 12.39 9.43 0.07
CA PRO A 102 11.99 9.12 1.44
C PRO A 102 10.51 9.42 1.71
N GLN A 103 9.96 10.52 1.19
CA GLN A 103 8.56 10.91 1.44
C GLN A 103 7.60 9.90 0.79
N LEU A 104 7.85 9.54 -0.47
CA LEU A 104 7.09 8.53 -1.19
C LEU A 104 7.17 7.17 -0.50
N ARG A 105 8.37 6.79 -0.02
CA ARG A 105 8.58 5.54 0.70
C ARG A 105 7.77 5.49 2.00
N ASP A 106 7.76 6.57 2.75
CA ASP A 106 7.04 6.63 4.03
C ASP A 106 5.52 6.64 3.82
N ALA A 107 5.04 7.37 2.82
CA ALA A 107 3.63 7.33 2.44
C ALA A 107 3.20 5.94 1.96
N LEU A 108 4.02 5.26 1.15
CA LEU A 108 3.73 3.89 0.72
C LEU A 108 3.64 2.93 1.91
N ARG A 109 4.59 3.01 2.84
CA ARG A 109 4.58 2.21 4.07
C ARG A 109 3.35 2.49 4.92
N LYS A 110 2.98 3.77 5.07
CA LYS A 110 1.77 4.19 5.79
C LYS A 110 0.53 3.62 5.14
N THR A 111 0.36 3.76 3.83
CA THR A 111 -0.79 3.22 3.08
C THR A 111 -0.89 1.69 3.20
N ILE A 112 0.23 0.96 3.08
CA ILE A 112 0.25 -0.49 3.29
C ILE A 112 -0.15 -0.83 4.72
N ALA A 113 0.47 -0.17 5.72
CA ALA A 113 0.19 -0.40 7.12
C ALA A 113 -1.29 -0.12 7.44
N GLU A 114 -1.83 1.00 6.99
CA GLU A 114 -3.24 1.35 7.18
C GLU A 114 -4.16 0.32 6.53
N ARG A 115 -3.95 -0.08 5.28
CA ARG A 115 -4.81 -1.09 4.61
C ARG A 115 -4.71 -2.47 5.27
N VAL A 116 -3.53 -2.88 5.75
CA VAL A 116 -3.34 -4.19 6.40
C VAL A 116 -3.81 -4.17 7.86
N VAL A 117 -3.53 -3.11 8.62
CA VAL A 117 -3.85 -2.98 10.05
C VAL A 117 -5.29 -2.55 10.28
N SER A 118 -5.90 -1.73 9.41
CA SER A 118 -7.35 -1.44 9.49
C SER A 118 -8.21 -2.69 9.35
N GLY A 119 -7.67 -3.74 8.71
CA GLY A 119 -8.28 -5.07 8.68
C GLY A 119 -8.19 -5.86 9.99
N TYR A 120 -7.27 -5.49 10.87
CA TYR A 120 -6.98 -6.18 12.14
C TYR A 120 -7.61 -5.50 13.35
N ARG A 121 -7.93 -4.21 13.25
CA ARG A 121 -8.71 -3.46 14.26
C ARG A 121 -10.21 -3.72 14.03
N VAL A 122 -10.70 -4.78 14.68
CA VAL A 122 -12.13 -5.01 14.93
C VAL A 122 -12.49 -4.39 16.26
#